data_AF-G3HIV0-F1
#
_entry.id   AF-G3HIV0-F1
#
_cell.length_a   1.000
_cell.length_b   1.000
_cell.length_c   1.000
_cell.angle_alpha   90.00
_cell.angle_beta   90.00
_cell.angle_gamma   90.00
#
_symmetry.space_group_name_H-M   'P 1'
#
loop_
_entity.id
_entity.type
_entity.pdbx_description
1 polymer ?
#
loop_
_entity_poly.entity_id
_entity_poly.type
_entity_poly.pdbx_seq_one_letter_code
_entity_poly.pdbx_strand_id
1 'polypeptide(L)'
;MTHRCPPHFQNLVPISMDDGPTKLRSGETLSLVGFAESQGRRLLQCEVLRKDPPLRLLLPMDCRGRFQECQDHQLYSIDTIVRWKLLAGRQRRVRMEAGHRLRLLNPLVPERFNGHLVLHPHFSVVAHLPGAIQVSIPSDLDIHITEIACLDHKPFTLTTMRQIYSMEPNRFPVRIKVMSVTLSENKALTKPLKCGQRLTILRAEDVKKFVATEISQGRKGRRFLIPYTYQGLVLRRGRYFYAVSDVAAAMQQGQLCFQSCRDYSSCLEPLASFTANESFLALKKSVVSAEMHGELHRVEVLKCLNIATKAQVKLPLFAEGDFRELFADAGPGTLWELCQVTKLPCHIRVLSPDRSMARDPLHGTEELRIENIVVEQCLVAKDEAFLEDVDASVDIYREWPETTFEIPVEKSNCEVVVLEERSWMADVGKERCESLQSVQEITEEELLAFSNCAVIPCPPPPLPKPRSLS
;
A
#
# COMPACT_ATOMS: atom_id res chain seq x y z
N MET A 1 -58.06 -12.42 17.58
CA MET A 1 -58.52 -11.16 16.94
C MET A 1 -58.27 -10.02 17.92
N THR A 2 -57.15 -9.30 17.78
CA THR A 2 -56.86 -8.12 18.60
C THR A 2 -57.60 -6.93 17.98
N HIS A 3 -58.48 -6.30 18.76
CA HIS A 3 -59.17 -5.07 18.38
C HIS A 3 -58.13 -4.01 17.99
N ARG A 4 -58.01 -3.74 16.69
CA ARG A 4 -57.10 -2.72 16.15
C ARG A 4 -57.78 -1.38 16.33
N CYS A 5 -57.40 -0.59 17.33
CA CYS A 5 -57.80 0.82 17.33
C CYS A 5 -57.01 1.56 16.23
N PRO A 6 -57.69 2.29 15.33
CA PRO A 6 -57.01 3.10 14.34
C PRO A 6 -56.16 4.17 15.03
N PRO A 7 -54.94 4.44 14.56
CA PRO A 7 -54.07 5.42 15.19
C PRO A 7 -54.68 6.82 15.10
N HIS A 8 -54.58 7.57 16.20
CA HIS A 8 -55.07 8.94 16.32
C HIS A 8 -53.89 9.91 16.28
N PHE A 9 -54.02 10.99 15.52
CA PHE A 9 -52.98 12.01 15.40
C PHE A 9 -53.58 13.40 15.52
N GLN A 10 -52.86 14.32 16.15
CA GLN A 10 -53.19 15.73 16.22
C GLN A 10 -52.31 16.49 15.24
N ASN A 11 -52.91 17.36 14.41
CA ASN A 11 -52.12 18.30 13.63
C ASN A 11 -51.71 19.49 14.51
N LEU A 12 -50.44 19.90 14.47
CA LEU A 12 -49.92 21.02 15.26
C LEU A 12 -49.90 22.33 14.46
N VAL A 13 -50.17 22.27 13.16
CA VAL A 13 -50.20 23.40 12.23
C VAL A 13 -51.48 23.26 11.39
N PRO A 14 -52.15 24.36 11.01
CA PRO A 14 -53.28 24.28 10.09
C PRO A 14 -52.87 23.67 8.75
N ILE A 15 -53.72 22.80 8.20
CA ILE A 15 -53.49 22.15 6.91
C ILE A 15 -54.49 22.74 5.92
N SER A 16 -53.98 23.33 4.85
CA SER A 16 -54.78 23.76 3.71
C SER A 16 -54.72 22.69 2.64
N MET A 17 -55.87 22.34 2.08
CA MET A 17 -56.00 21.36 1.01
C MET A 17 -56.16 22.10 -0.31
N ASP A 18 -55.46 21.68 -1.35
CA ASP A 18 -55.45 22.38 -2.64
C ASP A 18 -56.80 22.31 -3.38
N ASP A 19 -57.63 21.29 -3.09
CA ASP A 19 -58.88 21.00 -3.81
C ASP A 19 -60.17 21.11 -2.96
N GLY A 20 -60.21 21.94 -1.91
CA GLY A 20 -61.48 22.16 -1.20
C GLY A 20 -61.51 23.33 -0.20
N PRO A 21 -62.70 23.81 0.21
CA PRO A 21 -62.86 24.94 1.12
C PRO A 21 -62.51 24.62 2.58
N THR A 22 -62.12 23.38 2.88
CA THR A 22 -61.98 22.87 4.25
C THR A 22 -60.54 22.98 4.74
N LYS A 23 -60.26 24.02 5.55
CA LYS A 23 -59.00 24.16 6.28
C LYS A 23 -59.07 23.42 7.62
N LEU A 24 -58.17 22.48 7.84
CA LEU A 24 -57.97 21.86 9.15
C LEU A 24 -57.25 22.87 10.06
N ARG A 25 -57.79 23.13 11.23
CA ARG A 25 -57.18 24.04 12.22
C ARG A 25 -56.11 23.31 13.00
N SER A 26 -55.11 24.02 13.51
CA SER A 26 -54.16 23.43 14.45
C SER A 26 -54.90 22.90 15.68
N GLY A 27 -54.53 21.70 16.13
CA GLY A 27 -55.06 21.02 17.31
C GLY A 27 -56.19 20.03 17.05
N GLU A 28 -56.61 19.82 15.80
CA GLU A 28 -57.66 18.85 15.45
C GLU A 28 -57.12 17.41 15.49
N THR A 29 -57.93 16.50 16.05
CA THR A 29 -57.57 15.08 16.16
C THR A 29 -58.16 14.30 14.98
N LEU A 30 -57.30 13.59 14.27
CA LEU A 30 -57.60 12.79 13.09
C LEU A 30 -57.46 11.31 13.43
N SER A 31 -58.45 10.49 13.05
CA SER A 31 -58.36 9.04 13.05
C SER A 31 -58.13 8.54 11.63
N LEU A 32 -57.15 7.66 11.44
CA LEU A 32 -56.91 7.04 10.14
C LEU A 32 -57.88 5.87 9.92
N VAL A 33 -58.78 6.00 8.95
CA VAL A 33 -59.80 5.00 8.66
C VAL A 33 -59.34 4.03 7.56
N GLY A 34 -58.57 4.51 6.58
CA GLY A 34 -58.10 3.67 5.48
C GLY A 34 -57.38 4.42 4.38
N PHE A 35 -57.32 3.80 3.20
CA PHE A 35 -56.76 4.39 1.98
C PHE A 35 -57.87 4.46 0.92
N ALA A 36 -57.84 5.51 0.11
CA ALA A 36 -58.67 5.64 -1.09
C ALA A 36 -57.77 5.91 -2.30
N GLU A 37 -58.13 5.38 -3.45
CA GLU A 37 -57.50 5.75 -4.72
C GLU A 37 -58.43 6.71 -5.47
N SER A 38 -57.89 7.85 -5.88
CA SER A 38 -58.59 8.82 -6.70
C SER A 38 -57.62 9.41 -7.71
N GLN A 39 -58.00 9.42 -9.00
CA GLN A 39 -57.19 9.97 -10.10
C GLN A 39 -55.74 9.43 -10.14
N GLY A 40 -55.55 8.13 -9.89
CA GLY A 40 -54.22 7.50 -9.89
C GLY A 40 -53.32 7.89 -8.71
N ARG A 41 -53.81 8.65 -7.74
CA ARG A 41 -53.10 9.00 -6.50
C ARG A 41 -53.70 8.24 -5.33
N ARG A 42 -52.82 7.68 -4.50
CA ARG A 42 -53.19 7.06 -3.22
C ARG A 42 -53.37 8.16 -2.18
N LEU A 43 -54.57 8.25 -1.60
CA LEU A 43 -54.96 9.23 -0.59
C LEU A 43 -55.25 8.52 0.74
N LEU A 44 -54.99 9.21 1.84
CA LEU A 44 -55.30 8.78 3.20
C LEU A 44 -56.73 9.19 3.56
N GLN A 45 -57.56 8.22 3.93
CA GLN A 45 -58.90 8.49 4.43
C GLN A 45 -58.84 8.73 5.94
N CYS A 46 -59.09 9.97 6.34
CA CYS A 46 -59.03 10.42 7.72
C CYS A 46 -60.39 10.91 8.19
N GLU A 47 -60.68 10.76 9.47
CA GLU A 47 -61.88 11.28 10.12
C GLU A 47 -61.48 12.25 11.22
N VAL A 48 -61.99 13.49 11.19
CA VAL A 48 -61.77 14.45 12.27
C VAL A 48 -62.70 14.11 13.41
N LEU A 49 -62.10 13.69 14.53
CA LEU A 49 -62.80 13.42 15.76
C LEU A 49 -63.27 14.74 16.40
N ARG A 50 -64.40 14.69 17.11
CA ARG A 50 -65.04 15.85 17.80
C ARG A 50 -65.76 16.86 16.90
N LYS A 51 -66.13 16.48 15.67
CA LYS A 51 -67.14 17.19 14.86
C LYS A 51 -68.37 16.30 14.72
N ASP A 52 -69.56 16.90 14.79
CA ASP A 52 -70.84 16.21 14.60
C ASP A 52 -71.59 16.86 13.43
N PRO A 53 -71.81 16.17 12.30
CA PRO A 53 -71.34 14.82 11.98
C PRO A 53 -69.81 14.75 11.79
N PRO A 54 -69.20 13.56 11.95
CA PRO A 54 -67.75 13.40 11.78
C PRO A 54 -67.32 13.73 10.37
N LEU A 55 -66.35 14.65 10.27
CA LEU A 55 -65.87 15.15 8.99
C LEU A 55 -64.83 14.17 8.43
N ARG A 56 -65.19 13.51 7.33
CA ARG A 56 -64.28 12.65 6.56
C ARG A 56 -63.50 13.46 5.54
N LEU A 57 -62.18 13.25 5.50
CA LEU A 57 -61.25 13.97 4.64
C LEU A 57 -60.34 12.97 3.93
N LEU A 58 -59.92 13.35 2.73
CA LEU A 58 -58.88 12.65 1.99
C LEU A 58 -57.62 13.52 2.03
N LEU A 59 -56.54 13.01 2.62
CA LEU A 59 -55.25 13.71 2.68
C LEU A 59 -54.27 13.07 1.67
N PRO A 60 -53.52 13.87 0.88
CA PRO A 60 -52.45 13.37 0.05
C PRO A 60 -51.36 12.70 0.90
N MET A 61 -50.76 11.63 0.39
CA MET A 61 -49.68 10.91 1.08
C MET A 61 -48.42 11.78 1.29
N ASP A 62 -48.26 12.82 0.49
CA ASP A 62 -47.19 13.83 0.53
C ASP A 62 -47.57 15.07 1.34
N CYS A 63 -48.74 15.08 2.00
CA CYS A 63 -49.18 16.19 2.85
C CYS A 63 -48.15 16.49 3.95
N ARG A 64 -47.45 17.62 3.82
CA ARG A 64 -46.43 18.06 4.77
C ARG A 64 -47.08 18.82 5.93
N GLY A 65 -46.89 18.32 7.15
CA GLY A 65 -47.40 18.94 8.37
C GLY A 65 -46.68 18.43 9.61
N ARG A 66 -46.81 19.16 10.73
CA ARG A 66 -46.38 18.65 12.05
C ARG A 66 -47.53 17.86 12.65
N PHE A 67 -47.43 16.54 12.63
CA PHE A 67 -48.40 15.63 13.22
C PHE A 67 -47.83 15.03 14.50
N GLN A 68 -48.62 15.00 15.57
CA GLN A 68 -48.29 14.35 16.82
C GLN A 68 -49.24 13.16 17.03
N GLU A 69 -48.70 11.97 17.23
CA GLU A 69 -49.52 10.81 17.62
C GLU A 69 -50.11 11.05 19.01
N CYS A 70 -51.42 10.90 19.15
CA CYS A 70 -52.09 11.06 20.43
C CYS A 70 -51.66 9.94 21.38
N GLN A 71 -51.57 10.26 22.68
CA GLN A 71 -51.31 9.26 23.69
C GLN A 71 -52.46 8.23 23.71
N ASP A 72 -52.13 6.96 23.55
CA ASP A 72 -53.05 5.87 23.84
C ASP A 72 -52.78 5.34 25.25
N HIS A 73 -53.83 4.78 25.86
CA HIS A 73 -53.74 4.11 27.16
C HIS A 73 -53.65 2.58 26.98
N GLN A 74 -53.18 2.13 25.82
CA GLN A 74 -53.09 0.71 25.49
C GLN A 74 -51.75 0.14 25.94
N LEU A 75 -51.77 -1.13 26.32
CA LEU A 75 -50.58 -1.88 26.71
C LEU A 75 -50.02 -2.58 25.48
N TYR A 76 -48.73 -2.36 25.21
CA TYR A 76 -48.02 -2.97 24.08
C TYR A 76 -46.79 -3.73 24.57
N SER A 77 -46.52 -4.87 23.94
CA SER A 77 -45.24 -5.55 24.10
C SER A 77 -44.12 -4.76 23.41
N ILE A 78 -42.87 -4.92 23.87
CA ILE A 78 -41.69 -4.29 23.23
C ILE A 78 -41.58 -4.71 21.76
N ASP A 79 -41.84 -5.97 21.42
CA ASP A 79 -41.81 -6.46 20.03
C ASP A 79 -42.85 -5.72 19.16
N THR A 80 -44.05 -5.49 19.67
CA THR A 80 -45.09 -4.70 18.98
C THR A 80 -44.64 -3.26 18.76
N ILE A 81 -43.98 -2.65 19.75
CA ILE A 81 -43.46 -1.28 19.65
C ILE A 81 -42.35 -1.22 18.60
N VAL A 82 -41.43 -2.20 18.58
CA VAL A 82 -40.33 -2.29 17.60
C VAL A 82 -40.87 -2.50 16.18
N ARG A 83 -41.72 -3.50 15.98
CA ARG A 83 -42.22 -3.87 14.65
C ARG A 83 -43.23 -2.90 14.05
N TRP A 84 -43.91 -2.11 14.86
CA TRP A 84 -45.04 -1.31 14.37
C TRP A 84 -44.86 0.19 14.59
N LYS A 85 -44.25 0.59 15.71
CA LYS A 85 -44.20 2.00 16.13
C LYS A 85 -42.83 2.66 15.97
N LEU A 86 -41.74 1.88 15.80
CA LEU A 86 -40.36 2.36 15.64
C LEU A 86 -39.81 2.33 14.19
N LEU A 87 -40.43 1.56 13.27
CA LEU A 87 -39.92 1.34 11.90
C LEU A 87 -39.80 2.60 11.01
N ALA A 88 -40.33 3.75 11.44
CA ALA A 88 -40.25 5.01 10.68
C ALA A 88 -39.22 6.01 11.26
N GLY A 89 -38.22 5.55 12.00
CA GLY A 89 -37.15 6.41 12.54
C GLY A 89 -37.58 7.36 13.66
N ARG A 90 -38.71 7.06 14.33
CA ARG A 90 -39.31 7.96 15.33
C ARG A 90 -38.87 7.58 16.75
N GLN A 91 -38.49 8.56 17.55
CA GLN A 91 -38.28 8.40 18.99
C GLN A 91 -39.62 8.13 19.70
N ARG A 92 -39.66 7.18 20.63
CA ARG A 92 -40.88 6.83 21.37
C ARG A 92 -40.68 6.96 22.88
N ARG A 93 -41.62 7.64 23.56
CA ARG A 93 -41.70 7.65 25.02
C ARG A 93 -42.70 6.60 25.46
N VAL A 94 -42.23 5.64 26.26
CA VAL A 94 -43.07 4.54 26.77
C VAL A 94 -43.03 4.56 28.29
N ARG A 95 -44.17 4.24 28.92
CA ARG A 95 -44.24 4.02 30.37
C ARG A 95 -44.45 2.54 30.61
N MET A 96 -43.70 1.98 31.54
CA MET A 96 -43.91 0.59 31.94
C MET A 96 -45.13 0.46 32.83
N GLU A 97 -45.88 -0.62 32.63
CA GLU A 97 -46.94 -1.01 33.53
C GLU A 97 -46.37 -1.57 34.85
N ALA A 98 -47.07 -1.31 35.95
CA ALA A 98 -46.68 -1.76 37.29
C ALA A 98 -46.63 -3.30 37.35
N GLY A 99 -45.54 -3.86 37.87
CA GLY A 99 -45.34 -5.30 38.04
C GLY A 99 -44.35 -5.95 37.07
N HIS A 100 -43.94 -5.27 35.99
CA HIS A 100 -42.92 -5.75 35.07
C HIS A 100 -41.50 -5.33 35.47
N ARG A 101 -40.53 -6.26 35.42
CA ARG A 101 -39.13 -6.02 35.84
C ARG A 101 -38.26 -5.49 34.69
N LEU A 102 -38.04 -4.17 34.65
CA LEU A 102 -37.13 -3.52 33.67
C LEU A 102 -35.69 -4.02 33.72
N ARG A 103 -35.25 -4.57 34.85
CA ARG A 103 -33.91 -5.15 35.00
C ARG A 103 -33.64 -6.36 34.11
N LEU A 104 -34.68 -7.02 33.59
CA LEU A 104 -34.51 -8.10 32.61
C LEU A 104 -34.06 -7.57 31.23
N LEU A 105 -34.34 -6.30 30.92
CA LEU A 105 -33.92 -5.66 29.67
C LEU A 105 -32.57 -4.95 29.79
N ASN A 106 -32.28 -4.35 30.95
CA ASN A 106 -30.98 -3.75 31.23
C ASN A 106 -30.71 -3.73 32.76
N PRO A 107 -29.59 -4.31 33.23
CA PRO A 107 -29.27 -4.39 34.66
C PRO A 107 -29.02 -3.02 35.32
N LEU A 108 -28.77 -1.97 34.54
CA LEU A 108 -28.49 -0.61 35.03
C LEU A 108 -29.74 0.17 35.45
N VAL A 109 -30.95 -0.38 35.24
CA VAL A 109 -32.19 0.32 35.59
C VAL A 109 -32.45 0.24 37.12
N PRO A 110 -32.74 1.37 37.80
CA PRO A 110 -33.06 1.39 39.23
C PRO A 110 -34.31 0.55 39.58
N GLU A 111 -34.33 -0.08 40.76
CA GLU A 111 -35.42 -1.00 41.19
C GLU A 111 -36.81 -0.35 41.24
N ARG A 112 -36.87 0.97 41.45
CA ARG A 112 -38.11 1.74 41.63
C ARG A 112 -38.28 2.81 40.56
N PHE A 113 -37.84 2.55 39.34
CA PHE A 113 -37.98 3.50 38.24
C PHE A 113 -39.45 3.79 37.94
N ASN A 114 -39.88 5.04 38.19
CA ASN A 114 -41.23 5.54 37.88
C ASN A 114 -41.15 6.70 36.87
N GLY A 115 -40.40 6.49 35.79
CA GLY A 115 -40.23 7.46 34.71
C GLY A 115 -40.70 6.91 33.36
N HIS A 116 -40.41 7.67 32.31
CA HIS A 116 -40.62 7.24 30.93
C HIS A 116 -39.30 6.73 30.34
N LEU A 117 -39.36 5.63 29.58
CA LEU A 117 -38.26 5.19 28.74
C LEU A 117 -38.37 5.86 27.38
N VAL A 118 -37.22 6.31 26.88
CA VAL A 118 -37.10 6.87 25.54
C VAL A 118 -36.41 5.83 24.66
N LEU A 119 -37.17 5.26 23.73
CA LEU A 119 -36.66 4.30 22.75
C LEU A 119 -36.19 5.05 21.51
N HIS A 120 -34.92 4.87 21.16
CA HIS A 120 -34.31 5.37 19.93
C HIS A 120 -34.14 4.19 18.96
N PRO A 121 -34.62 4.30 17.71
CA PRO A 121 -34.29 3.31 16.70
C PRO A 121 -32.79 3.42 16.36
N HIS A 122 -32.08 2.31 16.44
CA HIS A 122 -30.73 2.18 15.90
C HIS A 122 -30.81 1.26 14.71
N PHE A 123 -30.42 1.76 13.53
CA PHE A 123 -30.40 0.97 12.32
C PHE A 123 -28.96 0.47 12.10
N SER A 124 -28.78 -0.71 11.56
CA SER A 124 -27.48 -1.13 11.04
C SER A 124 -27.71 -1.68 9.64
N VAL A 125 -26.86 -1.27 8.71
CA VAL A 125 -26.87 -1.82 7.36
C VAL A 125 -25.89 -2.98 7.36
N VAL A 126 -26.38 -4.16 7.03
CA VAL A 126 -25.52 -5.33 6.88
C VAL A 126 -25.17 -5.44 5.40
N ALA A 127 -23.89 -5.25 5.07
CA ALA A 127 -23.37 -5.56 3.75
C ALA A 127 -23.01 -7.04 3.67
N HIS A 128 -23.59 -7.73 2.68
CA HIS A 128 -23.20 -9.10 2.33
C HIS A 128 -22.20 -9.03 1.18
N LEU A 129 -20.94 -9.35 1.46
CA LEU A 129 -19.88 -9.41 0.47
C LEU A 129 -19.76 -10.86 -0.08
N PRO A 130 -19.27 -11.04 -1.32
CA PRO A 130 -18.89 -12.36 -1.81
C PRO A 130 -17.90 -13.05 -0.86
N GLY A 131 -18.07 -14.35 -0.62
CA GLY A 131 -17.23 -15.10 0.32
C GLY A 131 -17.73 -15.16 1.77
N ALA A 132 -19.02 -14.86 2.01
CA ALA A 132 -19.68 -14.96 3.32
C ALA A 132 -19.14 -14.01 4.40
N ILE A 133 -18.57 -12.87 3.99
CA ILE A 133 -18.16 -11.80 4.91
C ILE A 133 -19.38 -10.89 5.14
N GLN A 134 -19.84 -10.86 6.39
CA GLN A 134 -20.92 -9.98 6.84
C GLN A 134 -20.30 -8.75 7.52
N VAL A 135 -20.44 -7.57 6.93
CA VAL A 135 -19.98 -6.31 7.54
C VAL A 135 -21.18 -5.53 8.05
N SER A 136 -21.21 -5.25 9.35
CA SER A 136 -22.21 -4.39 9.96
C SER A 136 -21.74 -2.93 9.87
N ILE A 137 -22.42 -2.14 9.05
CA ILE A 137 -22.19 -0.70 8.92
C ILE A 137 -23.14 0.03 9.88
N PRO A 138 -22.63 0.76 10.87
CA PRO A 138 -23.47 1.52 11.80
C PRO A 138 -24.17 2.68 11.09
N SER A 139 -25.37 3.03 11.53
CA SER A 139 -26.24 4.03 10.88
C SER A 139 -25.80 5.50 11.00
N ASP A 140 -24.71 5.77 11.70
CA ASP A 140 -24.14 7.11 11.90
C ASP A 140 -23.09 7.49 10.85
N LEU A 141 -22.85 6.63 9.86
CA LEU A 141 -21.99 6.88 8.71
C LEU A 141 -22.81 7.45 7.54
N ASP A 142 -22.32 8.53 6.92
CA ASP A 142 -22.81 8.99 5.63
C ASP A 142 -22.39 8.00 4.53
N ILE A 143 -23.35 7.22 4.03
CA ILE A 143 -23.10 6.21 3.01
C ILE A 143 -23.36 6.81 1.63
N HIS A 144 -22.29 7.05 0.86
CA HIS A 144 -22.40 7.35 -0.56
C HIS A 144 -22.45 6.04 -1.36
N ILE A 145 -23.62 5.72 -1.92
CA ILE A 145 -23.79 4.57 -2.80
C ILE A 145 -23.50 5.03 -4.23
N THR A 146 -22.34 4.66 -4.75
CA THR A 146 -22.04 4.85 -6.17
C THR A 146 -22.42 3.56 -6.91
N GLU A 147 -23.47 3.64 -7.72
CA GLU A 147 -23.91 2.55 -8.56
C GLU A 147 -22.82 2.24 -9.61
N ILE A 148 -22.23 1.05 -9.56
CA ILE A 148 -21.33 0.55 -10.61
C ILE A 148 -22.17 -0.20 -11.65
N ALA A 149 -23.25 0.41 -12.15
CA ALA A 149 -24.07 -0.15 -13.21
C ALA A 149 -23.43 0.17 -14.56
N CYS A 150 -22.42 -0.61 -14.97
CA CYS A 150 -21.89 -0.57 -16.34
C CYS A 150 -21.03 -1.79 -16.72
N LEU A 151 -21.15 -2.93 -16.04
CA LEU A 151 -20.40 -4.12 -16.44
C LEU A 151 -21.33 -5.33 -16.44
N ASP A 152 -21.49 -5.90 -17.64
CA ASP A 152 -22.34 -7.04 -17.98
C ASP A 152 -22.22 -8.22 -17.01
N HIS A 153 -23.32 -8.98 -16.93
CA HIS A 153 -23.68 -10.15 -16.12
C HIS A 153 -22.68 -11.31 -15.95
N LYS A 154 -21.36 -11.08 -15.86
CA LYS A 154 -20.38 -12.09 -15.45
C LYS A 154 -20.03 -11.89 -13.98
N PRO A 155 -19.99 -12.96 -13.15
CA PRO A 155 -19.52 -12.84 -11.79
C PRO A 155 -18.09 -12.29 -11.79
N PHE A 156 -17.92 -11.09 -11.23
CA PHE A 156 -16.62 -10.45 -11.13
C PHE A 156 -15.72 -11.29 -10.24
N THR A 157 -14.74 -11.97 -10.83
CA THR A 157 -13.69 -12.63 -10.05
C THR A 157 -12.67 -11.56 -9.70
N LEU A 158 -12.67 -11.12 -8.45
CA LEU A 158 -11.61 -10.26 -7.92
C LEU A 158 -10.28 -11.00 -8.06
N THR A 159 -9.31 -10.32 -8.64
CA THR A 159 -7.98 -10.83 -8.91
C THR A 159 -6.96 -9.93 -8.22
N THR A 160 -5.85 -10.47 -7.75
CA THR A 160 -4.75 -9.68 -7.17
C THR A 160 -3.70 -9.35 -8.23
N MET A 161 -2.89 -8.32 -7.98
CA MET A 161 -1.75 -7.99 -8.84
C MET A 161 -0.78 -9.18 -9.02
N ARG A 162 -0.59 -10.00 -7.98
CA ARG A 162 0.23 -11.23 -8.05
C ARG A 162 -0.37 -12.27 -8.99
N GLN A 163 -1.69 -12.43 -8.98
CA GLN A 163 -2.37 -13.34 -9.90
C GLN A 163 -2.26 -12.86 -11.35
N ILE A 164 -2.30 -11.55 -11.59
CA ILE A 164 -2.05 -10.97 -12.93
C ILE A 164 -0.61 -11.24 -13.36
N TYR A 165 0.37 -11.00 -12.48
CA TYR A 165 1.77 -11.28 -12.78
C TYR A 165 2.01 -12.77 -13.12
N SER A 166 1.26 -13.67 -12.50
CA SER A 166 1.34 -15.11 -12.74
C SER A 166 0.61 -15.59 -14.00
N MET A 167 -0.03 -14.69 -14.76
CA MET A 167 -0.69 -15.04 -16.03
C MET A 167 0.35 -15.42 -17.09
N GLU A 168 -0.05 -16.29 -18.02
CA GLU A 168 0.78 -16.62 -19.17
C GLU A 168 1.10 -15.37 -20.01
N PRO A 169 2.33 -15.22 -20.54
CA PRO A 169 2.73 -14.05 -21.31
C PRO A 169 1.83 -13.74 -22.53
N ASN A 170 1.19 -14.77 -23.10
CA ASN A 170 0.26 -14.67 -24.24
C ASN A 170 -1.08 -14.00 -23.90
N ARG A 171 -1.41 -13.82 -22.61
CA ARG A 171 -2.66 -13.18 -22.15
C ARG A 171 -2.53 -11.66 -22.12
N PHE A 172 -1.31 -11.14 -22.17
CA PHE A 172 -1.07 -9.70 -22.24
C PHE A 172 -1.25 -9.19 -23.67
N PRO A 173 -1.73 -7.94 -23.85
CA PRO A 173 -2.10 -6.98 -22.81
C PRO A 173 -3.46 -7.28 -22.13
N VAL A 174 -3.54 -7.03 -20.83
CA VAL A 174 -4.75 -7.23 -20.01
C VAL A 174 -5.29 -5.89 -19.52
N ARG A 175 -6.58 -5.62 -19.73
CA ARG A 175 -7.25 -4.42 -19.21
C ARG A 175 -7.84 -4.70 -17.84
N ILE A 176 -7.54 -3.86 -16.86
CA ILE A 176 -7.98 -4.04 -15.48
C ILE A 176 -8.61 -2.77 -14.91
N LYS A 177 -9.47 -2.93 -13.91
CA LYS A 177 -9.97 -1.85 -13.07
C LYS A 177 -9.55 -2.09 -11.63
N VAL A 178 -8.92 -1.10 -11.01
CA VAL A 178 -8.55 -1.14 -9.60
C VAL A 178 -9.81 -1.01 -8.74
N MET A 179 -10.08 -1.99 -7.88
CA MET A 179 -11.27 -2.04 -7.04
C MET A 179 -10.99 -1.67 -5.58
N SER A 180 -9.81 -2.04 -5.07
CA SER A 180 -9.36 -1.67 -3.73
C SER A 180 -7.86 -1.40 -3.72
N VAL A 181 -7.42 -0.51 -2.83
CA VAL A 181 -6.00 -0.16 -2.67
C VAL A 181 -5.68 0.01 -1.18
N THR A 182 -4.61 -0.62 -0.72
CA THR A 182 -4.03 -0.37 0.61
C THR A 182 -3.28 0.96 0.64
N LEU A 183 -3.82 1.94 1.37
CA LEU A 183 -3.29 3.32 1.41
C LEU A 183 -1.84 3.45 1.90
N SER A 184 -1.37 2.54 2.76
CA SER A 184 -0.01 2.57 3.31
C SER A 184 1.07 2.24 2.28
N GLU A 185 0.83 1.23 1.45
CA GLU A 185 1.80 0.72 0.47
C GLU A 185 1.78 1.54 -0.82
N ASN A 186 0.61 2.08 -1.17
CA ASN A 186 0.40 2.88 -2.36
C ASN A 186 1.22 4.19 -2.40
N LYS A 187 1.63 4.71 -1.24
CA LYS A 187 2.51 5.90 -1.16
C LYS A 187 3.95 5.62 -1.61
N ALA A 188 4.39 4.36 -1.56
CA ALA A 188 5.74 3.96 -1.95
C ALA A 188 5.86 3.79 -3.48
N LEU A 189 4.74 3.77 -4.21
CA LEU A 189 4.74 3.70 -5.66
C LEU A 189 5.13 5.05 -6.26
N THR A 190 5.97 5.01 -7.30
CA THR A 190 6.30 6.18 -8.12
C THR A 190 5.03 6.84 -8.68
N LYS A 191 4.00 6.04 -8.95
CA LYS A 191 2.67 6.47 -9.35
C LYS A 191 1.60 5.79 -8.48
N PRO A 192 1.04 6.48 -7.49
CA PRO A 192 -0.01 5.92 -6.66
C PRO A 192 -1.26 5.54 -7.46
N LEU A 193 -1.75 4.32 -7.23
CA LEU A 193 -2.96 3.78 -7.84
C LEU A 193 -4.21 4.31 -7.15
N LYS A 194 -5.29 4.54 -7.89
CA LYS A 194 -6.57 5.03 -7.35
C LYS A 194 -7.64 3.97 -7.50
N CYS A 195 -8.51 3.85 -6.49
CA CYS A 195 -9.72 3.05 -6.64
C CYS A 195 -10.55 3.59 -7.82
N GLY A 196 -11.03 2.69 -8.66
CA GLY A 196 -11.76 3.00 -9.90
C GLY A 196 -10.88 3.24 -11.12
N GLN A 197 -9.55 3.39 -10.96
CA GLN A 197 -8.62 3.61 -12.06
C GLN A 197 -8.61 2.43 -13.02
N ARG A 198 -8.64 2.71 -14.32
CA ARG A 198 -8.51 1.72 -15.39
C ARG A 198 -7.10 1.73 -15.94
N LEU A 199 -6.51 0.54 -16.05
CA LEU A 199 -5.14 0.35 -16.50
C LEU A 199 -5.11 -0.71 -17.59
N THR A 200 -4.23 -0.53 -18.57
CA THR A 200 -3.82 -1.62 -19.45
C THR A 200 -2.47 -2.14 -18.97
N ILE A 201 -2.42 -3.39 -18.52
CA ILE A 201 -1.19 -4.11 -18.19
C ILE A 201 -0.62 -4.69 -19.47
N LEU A 202 0.58 -4.24 -19.84
CA LEU A 202 1.22 -4.58 -21.11
C LEU A 202 2.01 -5.88 -21.05
N ARG A 203 2.64 -6.15 -19.90
CA ARG A 203 3.43 -7.37 -19.64
C ARG A 203 3.76 -7.52 -18.15
N ALA A 204 4.08 -8.74 -17.76
CA ALA A 204 4.75 -9.06 -16.49
C ALA A 204 6.25 -9.23 -16.75
N GLU A 205 7.10 -8.64 -15.91
CA GLU A 205 8.55 -8.66 -16.09
C GLU A 205 9.30 -8.63 -14.76
N ASP A 206 10.43 -9.33 -14.72
CA ASP A 206 11.40 -9.27 -13.64
C ASP A 206 12.38 -8.13 -13.88
N VAL A 207 12.23 -7.05 -13.11
CA VAL A 207 13.02 -5.83 -13.28
C VAL A 207 14.20 -5.84 -12.33
N LYS A 208 15.41 -5.74 -12.89
CA LYS A 208 16.64 -5.60 -12.10
C LYS A 208 16.78 -4.17 -11.59
N LYS A 209 17.17 -4.02 -10.34
CA LYS A 209 17.44 -2.71 -9.71
C LYS A 209 18.71 -2.79 -8.86
N PHE A 210 19.50 -1.73 -8.88
CA PHE A 210 20.66 -1.59 -8.01
C PHE A 210 20.23 -0.99 -6.67
N VAL A 211 20.75 -1.54 -5.58
CA VAL A 211 20.61 -0.94 -4.27
C VAL A 211 21.86 -0.12 -4.00
N ALA A 212 21.68 1.17 -3.73
CA ALA A 212 22.77 2.10 -3.49
C ALA A 212 22.60 2.82 -2.16
N THR A 213 23.70 3.11 -1.48
CA THR A 213 23.75 3.96 -0.30
C THR A 213 24.67 5.15 -0.58
N GLU A 214 24.18 6.36 -0.35
CA GLU A 214 25.00 7.57 -0.39
C GLU A 214 26.04 7.54 0.71
N ILE A 215 27.27 7.89 0.36
CA ILE A 215 28.36 8.08 1.30
C ILE A 215 28.77 9.55 1.18
N SER A 216 28.59 10.29 2.26
CA SER A 216 29.02 11.69 2.38
C SER A 216 29.95 11.81 3.58
N GLN A 217 31.18 12.27 3.36
CA GLN A 217 32.20 12.42 4.43
C GLN A 217 32.39 11.16 5.31
N GLY A 218 32.31 9.96 4.70
CA GLY A 218 32.46 8.69 5.41
C GLY A 218 31.24 8.26 6.24
N ARG A 219 30.11 8.99 6.18
CA ARG A 219 28.85 8.62 6.81
C ARG A 219 27.86 8.12 5.76
N LYS A 220 27.07 7.11 6.14
CA LYS A 220 25.96 6.61 5.32
C LYS A 220 24.82 7.64 5.34
N GLY A 221 24.37 8.04 4.16
CA GLY A 221 23.27 8.97 3.94
C GLY A 221 22.04 8.26 3.40
N ARG A 222 21.41 8.88 2.38
CA ARG A 222 20.20 8.38 1.73
C ARG A 222 20.46 7.06 1.02
N ARG A 223 19.40 6.27 0.81
CA ARG A 223 19.47 4.97 0.16
C ARG A 223 18.55 4.98 -1.04
N PHE A 224 18.99 4.35 -2.13
CA PHE A 224 18.30 4.41 -3.41
C PHE A 224 18.12 3.03 -4.02
N LEU A 225 16.99 2.85 -4.67
CA LEU A 225 16.73 1.78 -5.63
C LEU A 225 16.80 2.38 -7.03
N ILE A 226 17.85 2.01 -7.77
CA ILE A 226 18.20 2.60 -9.06
C ILE A 226 17.82 1.59 -10.15
N PRO A 227 17.01 1.97 -11.15
CA PRO A 227 16.65 1.06 -12.24
C PRO A 227 17.89 0.64 -13.04
N TYR A 228 17.90 -0.59 -13.55
CA TYR A 228 19.03 -1.10 -14.34
C TYR A 228 19.33 -0.30 -15.59
N THR A 229 18.30 0.36 -16.11
CA THR A 229 18.28 1.17 -17.31
C THR A 229 18.76 2.60 -17.07
N TYR A 230 19.18 2.95 -15.84
CA TYR A 230 19.72 4.28 -15.52
C TYR A 230 20.87 4.66 -16.46
N GLN A 231 20.74 5.81 -17.11
CA GLN A 231 21.62 6.29 -18.19
C GLN A 231 22.57 7.39 -17.74
N GLY A 232 22.59 7.75 -16.45
CA GLY A 232 23.57 8.70 -15.92
C GLY A 232 25.00 8.15 -16.06
N LEU A 233 25.93 9.01 -16.42
CA LEU A 233 27.34 8.64 -16.57
C LEU A 233 27.96 8.53 -15.19
N VAL A 234 28.57 7.40 -14.88
CA VAL A 234 29.17 7.10 -13.58
C VAL A 234 30.64 6.77 -13.71
N LEU A 235 31.40 7.03 -12.65
CA LEU A 235 32.81 6.71 -12.56
C LEU A 235 33.06 5.87 -11.32
N ARG A 236 33.77 4.75 -11.47
CA ARG A 236 34.15 3.91 -10.34
C ARG A 236 35.10 4.65 -9.40
N ARG A 237 34.88 4.49 -8.10
CA ARG A 237 35.76 4.91 -7.03
C ARG A 237 36.26 3.71 -6.24
N GLY A 238 37.43 3.88 -5.65
CA GLY A 238 38.04 2.86 -4.80
C GLY A 238 37.39 2.93 -3.44
N ARG A 239 37.01 1.79 -2.88
CA ARG A 239 36.49 1.73 -1.51
C ARG A 239 37.51 2.29 -0.52
N TYR A 240 37.00 2.94 0.50
CA TYR A 240 37.79 3.39 1.64
C TYR A 240 37.64 2.39 2.80
N PHE A 241 38.75 2.05 3.43
CA PHE A 241 38.83 1.12 4.56
C PHE A 241 39.62 1.79 5.68
N TYR A 242 39.09 1.81 6.90
CA TYR A 242 39.79 2.47 8.00
C TYR A 242 40.94 1.59 8.51
N ALA A 243 40.65 0.30 8.72
CA ALA A 243 41.60 -0.66 9.26
C ALA A 243 41.76 -1.90 8.38
N VAL A 244 42.82 -2.68 8.63
CA VAL A 244 43.09 -3.94 7.93
C VAL A 244 41.96 -4.96 8.13
N SER A 245 41.21 -4.87 9.24
CA SER A 245 39.99 -5.65 9.46
C SER A 245 38.94 -5.42 8.36
N ASP A 246 38.75 -4.18 7.93
CA ASP A 246 37.78 -3.82 6.89
C ASP A 246 38.21 -4.37 5.52
N VAL A 247 39.51 -4.28 5.23
CA VAL A 247 40.15 -4.89 4.05
C VAL A 247 39.95 -6.41 4.05
N ALA A 248 40.16 -7.06 5.20
CA ALA A 248 39.99 -8.50 5.35
C ALA A 248 38.53 -8.94 5.15
N ALA A 249 37.56 -8.14 5.62
CA ALA A 249 36.13 -8.37 5.38
C ALA A 249 35.80 -8.24 3.89
N ALA A 250 36.31 -7.19 3.22
CA ALA A 250 36.11 -6.96 1.79
C ALA A 250 36.76 -8.02 0.89
N MET A 251 37.88 -8.61 1.33
CA MET A 251 38.59 -9.67 0.61
C MET A 251 37.78 -10.98 0.53
N GLN A 252 36.76 -11.21 1.37
CA GLN A 252 35.93 -12.42 1.25
C GLN A 252 35.29 -12.59 -0.14
N GLN A 253 35.19 -11.52 -0.92
CA GLN A 253 34.62 -11.52 -2.27
C GLN A 253 35.68 -11.65 -3.38
N GLY A 254 36.97 -11.73 -3.06
CA GLY A 254 38.05 -11.99 -4.03
C GLY A 254 39.38 -11.30 -3.70
N GLN A 255 40.27 -11.29 -4.69
CA GLN A 255 41.54 -10.58 -4.60
C GLN A 255 41.31 -9.07 -4.52
N LEU A 256 42.00 -8.42 -3.58
CA LEU A 256 41.84 -7.00 -3.27
C LEU A 256 43.20 -6.33 -3.24
N CYS A 257 43.41 -5.34 -4.10
CA CYS A 257 44.57 -4.45 -4.03
C CYS A 257 44.18 -3.19 -3.25
N PHE A 258 45.04 -2.72 -2.38
CA PHE A 258 44.79 -1.53 -1.57
C PHE A 258 46.09 -0.77 -1.28
N GLN A 259 45.97 0.52 -1.02
CA GLN A 259 47.08 1.43 -0.71
C GLN A 259 46.84 2.07 0.65
N SER A 260 47.87 2.15 1.50
CA SER A 260 47.82 2.91 2.76
C SER A 260 47.84 4.42 2.50
N CYS A 261 47.06 5.19 3.25
CA CYS A 261 47.17 6.65 3.28
C CYS A 261 47.88 7.15 4.55
N ARG A 262 48.09 6.29 5.56
CA ARG A 262 48.83 6.60 6.78
C ARG A 262 49.95 5.60 7.06
N ASP A 263 50.93 6.08 7.80
CA ASP A 263 52.00 5.25 8.36
C ASP A 263 51.47 4.42 9.53
N TYR A 264 51.97 3.20 9.65
CA TYR A 264 51.75 2.32 10.78
C TYR A 264 53.06 1.66 11.17
N SER A 265 53.44 1.82 12.43
CA SER A 265 54.63 1.18 13.01
C SER A 265 54.21 0.04 13.93
N SER A 266 54.60 -1.17 13.57
CA SER A 266 54.51 -2.33 14.46
C SER A 266 55.76 -2.40 15.32
N CYS A 267 55.58 -2.56 16.63
CA CYS A 267 56.66 -2.87 17.58
C CYS A 267 56.77 -4.37 17.88
N LEU A 268 55.96 -5.20 17.21
CA LEU A 268 55.81 -6.63 17.52
C LEU A 268 56.25 -7.46 16.32
N GLU A 269 57.28 -8.28 16.47
CA GLU A 269 57.55 -9.34 15.50
C GLU A 269 56.51 -10.47 15.68
N PRO A 270 55.96 -11.07 14.61
CA PRO A 270 56.32 -10.96 13.19
C PRO A 270 55.40 -10.01 12.38
N LEU A 271 54.83 -8.98 13.00
CA LEU A 271 53.89 -8.04 12.38
C LEU A 271 54.66 -6.94 11.63
N ALA A 272 54.26 -6.67 10.40
CA ALA A 272 54.94 -5.69 9.56
C ALA A 272 54.42 -4.26 9.79
N SER A 273 55.35 -3.31 9.73
CA SER A 273 55.06 -1.88 9.58
C SER A 273 54.80 -1.54 8.11
N PHE A 274 54.12 -0.43 7.85
CA PHE A 274 53.95 0.13 6.51
C PHE A 274 53.95 1.65 6.55
N THR A 275 54.41 2.26 5.47
CA THR A 275 54.38 3.71 5.26
C THR A 275 53.21 4.10 4.35
N ALA A 276 52.84 5.37 4.36
CA ALA A 276 51.85 5.94 3.48
C ALA A 276 52.27 5.76 2.01
N ASN A 277 51.29 5.45 1.18
CA ASN A 277 51.40 5.11 -0.24
C ASN A 277 51.92 3.71 -0.56
N GLU A 278 52.27 2.88 0.43
CA GLU A 278 52.55 1.48 0.19
C GLU A 278 51.30 0.74 -0.29
N SER A 279 51.49 -0.12 -1.29
CA SER A 279 50.41 -0.86 -1.94
C SER A 279 50.55 -2.35 -1.72
N PHE A 280 49.42 -2.99 -1.41
CA PHE A 280 49.36 -4.38 -0.98
C PHE A 280 48.28 -5.13 -1.76
N LEU A 281 48.55 -6.40 -2.03
CA LEU A 281 47.56 -7.37 -2.49
C LEU A 281 47.17 -8.26 -1.29
N ALA A 282 45.90 -8.23 -0.90
CA ALA A 282 45.36 -9.08 0.15
C ALA A 282 45.31 -10.54 -0.31
N LEU A 283 45.88 -11.47 0.48
CA LEU A 283 45.96 -12.89 0.14
C LEU A 283 45.01 -13.74 0.97
N LYS A 284 45.14 -13.72 2.30
CA LYS A 284 44.28 -14.47 3.22
C LYS A 284 44.36 -14.00 4.67
N LYS A 285 43.27 -14.20 5.42
CA LYS A 285 43.24 -14.06 6.89
C LYS A 285 44.02 -15.20 7.52
N SER A 286 44.77 -14.93 8.59
CA SER A 286 45.47 -15.94 9.39
C SER A 286 45.65 -15.48 10.83
N VAL A 287 46.14 -16.36 11.69
CA VAL A 287 46.49 -16.04 13.08
C VAL A 287 47.97 -16.34 13.29
N VAL A 288 48.66 -15.45 13.98
CA VAL A 288 50.07 -15.62 14.37
C VAL A 288 50.22 -15.43 15.87
N SER A 289 51.27 -16.01 16.43
CA SER A 289 51.68 -15.72 17.81
C SER A 289 52.66 -14.55 17.80
N ALA A 290 52.40 -13.53 18.62
CA ALA A 290 53.28 -12.38 18.82
C ALA A 290 53.54 -12.19 20.32
N GLU A 291 54.77 -11.85 20.68
CA GLU A 291 55.15 -11.63 22.08
C GLU A 291 54.82 -10.20 22.50
N MET A 292 53.91 -10.03 23.46
CA MET A 292 53.54 -8.74 24.02
C MET A 292 53.84 -8.75 25.52
N HIS A 293 54.72 -7.84 25.97
CA HIS A 293 55.13 -7.71 27.38
C HIS A 293 55.65 -9.04 28.00
N GLY A 294 56.33 -9.88 27.23
CA GLY A 294 56.88 -11.17 27.67
C GLY A 294 55.90 -12.35 27.63
N GLU A 295 54.66 -12.13 27.17
CA GLU A 295 53.66 -13.19 27.00
C GLU A 295 53.25 -13.39 25.54
N LEU A 296 53.07 -14.64 25.14
CA LEU A 296 52.74 -15.02 23.77
C LEU A 296 51.24 -14.88 23.50
N HIS A 297 50.86 -13.89 22.69
CA HIS A 297 49.47 -13.59 22.36
C HIS A 297 49.10 -14.06 20.96
N ARG A 298 47.86 -14.55 20.79
CA ARG A 298 47.32 -14.89 19.46
C ARG A 298 46.76 -13.64 18.81
N VAL A 299 47.35 -13.24 17.69
CA VAL A 299 46.98 -12.04 16.94
C VAL A 299 46.44 -12.42 15.57
N GLU A 300 45.25 -11.91 15.22
CA GLU A 300 44.71 -12.05 13.87
C GLU A 300 45.42 -11.09 12.91
N VAL A 301 45.81 -11.60 11.74
CA VAL A 301 46.54 -10.85 10.72
C VAL A 301 46.03 -11.13 9.32
N LEU A 302 46.17 -10.15 8.44
CA LEU A 302 46.01 -10.29 7.00
C LEU A 302 47.38 -10.55 6.37
N LYS A 303 47.52 -11.69 5.68
CA LYS A 303 48.70 -11.93 4.85
C LYS A 303 48.53 -11.15 3.56
N CYS A 304 49.50 -10.31 3.25
CA CYS A 304 49.53 -9.48 2.06
C CYS A 304 50.82 -9.70 1.28
N LEU A 305 50.79 -9.39 -0.02
CA LEU A 305 51.97 -9.20 -0.84
C LEU A 305 52.18 -7.70 -1.05
N ASN A 306 53.32 -7.15 -0.62
CA ASN A 306 53.68 -5.79 -0.98
C ASN A 306 53.95 -5.74 -2.49
N ILE A 307 53.25 -4.86 -3.19
CA ILE A 307 53.24 -4.81 -4.66
C ILE A 307 54.59 -4.33 -5.20
N ALA A 308 55.27 -3.42 -4.50
CA ALA A 308 56.56 -2.85 -4.89
C ALA A 308 57.71 -3.82 -4.60
N THR A 309 57.80 -4.34 -3.37
CA THR A 309 58.93 -5.17 -2.93
C THR A 309 58.75 -6.66 -3.25
N LYS A 310 57.54 -7.08 -3.61
CA LYS A 310 57.13 -8.50 -3.76
C LYS A 310 57.33 -9.33 -2.50
N ALA A 311 57.52 -8.69 -1.34
CA ALA A 311 57.64 -9.38 -0.05
C ALA A 311 56.27 -9.76 0.50
N GLN A 312 56.17 -10.94 1.12
CA GLN A 312 54.99 -11.31 1.90
C GLN A 312 55.06 -10.68 3.29
N VAL A 313 54.04 -9.94 3.65
CA VAL A 313 53.93 -9.23 4.93
C VAL A 313 52.69 -9.68 5.69
N LYS A 314 52.72 -9.52 7.01
CA LYS A 314 51.61 -9.85 7.91
C LYS A 314 51.15 -8.55 8.58
N LEU A 315 50.00 -8.05 8.16
CA LEU A 315 49.42 -6.83 8.70
C LEU A 315 48.42 -7.20 9.81
N PRO A 316 48.55 -6.68 11.04
CA PRO A 316 47.57 -6.97 12.08
C PRO A 316 46.21 -6.35 11.74
N LEU A 317 45.12 -7.05 12.05
CA LEU A 317 43.77 -6.58 11.66
C LEU A 317 43.37 -5.25 12.30
N PHE A 318 43.92 -4.94 13.47
CA PHE A 318 43.72 -3.67 14.16
C PHE A 318 44.61 -2.54 13.63
N ALA A 319 45.50 -2.79 12.67
CA ALA A 319 46.30 -1.72 12.08
C ALA A 319 45.40 -0.75 11.30
N GLU A 320 45.47 0.51 11.69
CA GLU A 320 44.79 1.62 11.02
C GLU A 320 45.74 2.20 9.97
N GLY A 321 45.22 2.41 8.77
CA GLY A 321 46.04 2.89 7.65
C GLY A 321 45.30 3.75 6.65
N ASP A 322 44.01 4.03 6.88
CA ASP A 322 43.14 4.77 5.95
C ASP A 322 43.32 4.26 4.52
N PHE A 323 43.06 2.98 4.31
CA PHE A 323 43.38 2.31 3.06
C PHE A 323 42.39 2.66 1.95
N ARG A 324 42.92 2.80 0.74
CA ARG A 324 42.15 3.00 -0.49
C ARG A 324 42.28 1.79 -1.39
N GLU A 325 41.15 1.26 -1.85
CA GLU A 325 41.14 0.18 -2.84
C GLU A 325 41.73 0.66 -4.17
N LEU A 326 42.62 -0.16 -4.72
CA LEU A 326 43.18 -0.01 -6.06
C LEU A 326 42.46 -0.97 -7.00
N PHE A 327 42.08 -0.47 -8.17
CA PHE A 327 41.36 -1.22 -9.21
C PHE A 327 41.85 -0.77 -10.59
N ALA A 328 41.66 -1.62 -11.59
CA ALA A 328 41.90 -1.23 -12.98
C ALA A 328 40.86 -0.17 -13.38
N ASP A 329 41.34 0.99 -13.81
CA ASP A 329 40.47 2.08 -14.25
C ASP A 329 39.69 1.63 -15.49
N ALA A 330 38.37 1.53 -15.36
CA ALA A 330 37.47 1.21 -16.46
C ALA A 330 37.02 2.47 -17.22
N GLY A 331 37.44 3.65 -16.78
CA GLY A 331 36.92 4.92 -17.26
C GLY A 331 35.46 5.17 -16.82
N PRO A 332 34.87 6.27 -17.30
CA PRO A 332 33.45 6.54 -17.08
C PRO A 332 32.57 5.67 -17.99
N GLY A 333 31.43 5.24 -17.48
CA GLY A 333 30.46 4.42 -18.22
C GLY A 333 29.08 4.45 -17.59
N THR A 334 28.16 3.62 -18.07
CA THR A 334 26.85 3.43 -17.42
C THR A 334 26.99 2.58 -16.15
N LEU A 335 26.01 2.68 -15.25
CA LEU A 335 26.00 1.89 -14.02
C LEU A 335 25.99 0.38 -14.32
N TRP A 336 25.22 0.00 -15.33
CA TRP A 336 25.16 -1.36 -15.84
C TRP A 336 26.51 -1.90 -16.29
N GLU A 337 27.22 -1.16 -17.15
CA GLU A 337 28.54 -1.56 -17.66
C GLU A 337 29.56 -1.72 -16.54
N LEU A 338 29.59 -0.76 -15.60
CA LEU A 338 30.50 -0.83 -14.46
C LEU A 338 30.19 -2.04 -13.57
N CYS A 339 28.92 -2.31 -13.25
CA CYS A 339 28.58 -3.43 -12.39
C CYS A 339 28.76 -4.81 -13.04
N GLN A 340 28.87 -4.91 -14.37
CA GLN A 340 29.22 -6.19 -15.03
C GLN A 340 30.68 -6.58 -14.83
N VAL A 341 31.58 -5.59 -14.87
CA VAL A 341 33.04 -5.83 -14.78
C VAL A 341 33.55 -5.76 -13.35
N THR A 342 32.72 -5.29 -12.41
CA THR A 342 33.11 -5.08 -11.01
C THR A 342 32.37 -5.99 -10.06
N LYS A 343 33.05 -6.41 -9.01
CA LYS A 343 32.42 -7.13 -7.90
C LYS A 343 31.75 -6.15 -6.96
N LEU A 344 30.52 -6.45 -6.57
CA LEU A 344 29.77 -5.69 -5.58
C LEU A 344 30.12 -6.14 -4.15
N PRO A 345 30.19 -5.23 -3.16
CA PRO A 345 29.85 -3.82 -3.28
C PRO A 345 30.98 -3.00 -3.90
N CYS A 346 30.62 -1.99 -4.69
CA CYS A 346 31.57 -1.05 -5.28
C CYS A 346 31.14 0.39 -5.06
N HIS A 347 32.09 1.31 -5.03
CA HIS A 347 31.79 2.73 -4.94
C HIS A 347 31.84 3.39 -6.31
N ILE A 348 30.96 4.35 -6.53
CA ILE A 348 30.88 5.13 -7.76
C ILE A 348 30.63 6.60 -7.44
N ARG A 349 30.82 7.45 -8.44
CA ARG A 349 30.36 8.84 -8.45
C ARG A 349 29.60 9.11 -9.73
N VAL A 350 28.46 9.78 -9.64
CA VAL A 350 27.71 10.25 -10.81
C VAL A 350 28.41 11.48 -11.38
N LEU A 351 28.82 11.40 -12.65
CA LEU A 351 29.48 12.48 -13.40
C LEU A 351 28.49 13.34 -14.17
N SER A 352 27.45 12.73 -14.74
CA SER A 352 26.39 13.45 -15.45
C SER A 352 25.03 12.87 -15.09
N PRO A 353 23.98 13.70 -15.00
CA PRO A 353 22.65 13.23 -14.68
C PRO A 353 22.10 12.37 -15.82
N ASP A 354 21.20 11.46 -15.48
CA ASP A 354 20.33 10.80 -16.44
C ASP A 354 19.32 11.79 -17.02
N ARG A 355 19.36 11.98 -18.33
CA ARG A 355 18.52 12.95 -19.05
C ARG A 355 17.09 12.45 -19.29
N SER A 356 16.83 11.16 -19.08
CA SER A 356 15.48 10.61 -19.17
C SER A 356 14.59 11.03 -18.00
N MET A 357 15.20 11.50 -16.90
CA MET A 357 14.50 11.96 -15.70
C MET A 357 14.42 13.49 -15.64
N ALA A 358 13.25 14.02 -15.24
CA ALA A 358 13.06 15.45 -15.04
C ALA A 358 13.99 16.03 -13.95
N ARG A 359 14.29 15.23 -12.92
CA ARG A 359 15.26 15.54 -11.87
C ARG A 359 15.95 14.25 -11.44
N ASP A 360 17.24 14.14 -11.73
CA ASP A 360 18.05 13.01 -11.26
C ASP A 360 18.48 13.23 -9.79
N PRO A 361 17.99 12.43 -8.82
CA PRO A 361 18.35 12.58 -7.42
C PRO A 361 19.78 12.08 -7.10
N LEU A 362 20.39 11.30 -7.99
CA LEU A 362 21.75 10.77 -7.81
C LEU A 362 22.81 11.78 -8.24
N HIS A 363 22.46 12.68 -9.17
CA HIS A 363 23.36 13.73 -9.61
C HIS A 363 23.57 14.78 -8.52
N GLY A 364 24.84 14.99 -8.15
CA GLY A 364 25.24 15.87 -7.05
C GLY A 364 25.59 15.13 -5.75
N THR A 365 25.42 13.80 -5.71
CA THR A 365 25.95 12.96 -4.62
C THR A 365 27.49 12.93 -4.67
N GLU A 366 28.15 12.89 -3.50
CA GLU A 366 29.62 12.81 -3.43
C GLU A 366 30.12 11.45 -3.91
N GLU A 367 29.55 10.39 -3.34
CA GLU A 367 29.86 8.99 -3.60
C GLU A 367 28.62 8.12 -3.32
N LEU A 368 28.42 7.10 -4.14
CA LEU A 368 27.40 6.07 -3.92
C LEU A 368 28.08 4.72 -3.80
N ARG A 369 27.74 3.98 -2.75
CA ARG A 369 28.10 2.57 -2.61
C ARG A 369 26.96 1.72 -3.16
N ILE A 370 27.24 1.03 -4.26
CA ILE A 370 26.35 0.01 -4.81
C ILE A 370 26.53 -1.26 -3.98
N GLU A 371 25.49 -1.67 -3.26
CA GLU A 371 25.53 -2.78 -2.32
C GLU A 371 25.31 -4.12 -3.04
N ASN A 372 24.21 -4.23 -3.79
CA ASN A 372 23.82 -5.42 -4.54
C ASN A 372 22.87 -5.08 -5.70
N ILE A 373 22.48 -6.13 -6.45
CA ILE A 373 21.43 -6.08 -7.47
C ILE A 373 20.28 -6.95 -6.97
N VAL A 374 19.07 -6.40 -7.01
CA VAL A 374 17.83 -7.11 -6.68
C VAL A 374 16.97 -7.27 -7.92
N VAL A 375 16.11 -8.28 -7.91
CA VAL A 375 15.10 -8.52 -8.93
C VAL A 375 13.74 -8.27 -8.29
N GLU A 376 12.97 -7.36 -8.86
CA GLU A 376 11.62 -7.02 -8.41
C GLU A 376 10.61 -7.48 -9.47
N GLN A 377 9.57 -8.19 -9.04
CA GLN A 377 8.47 -8.60 -9.90
C GLN A 377 7.58 -7.40 -10.18
N CYS A 378 7.51 -6.97 -11.43
CA CYS A 378 6.77 -5.78 -11.83
C CYS A 378 5.74 -6.08 -12.92
N LEU A 379 4.65 -5.34 -12.89
CA LEU A 379 3.71 -5.20 -14.01
C LEU A 379 3.97 -3.87 -14.72
N VAL A 380 4.17 -3.90 -16.03
CA VAL A 380 4.30 -2.68 -16.83
C VAL A 380 2.92 -2.25 -17.28
N ALA A 381 2.49 -1.06 -16.87
CA ALA A 381 1.13 -0.58 -17.07
C ALA A 381 1.09 0.78 -17.79
N LYS A 382 -0.04 1.07 -18.43
CA LYS A 382 -0.42 2.41 -18.90
C LYS A 382 -1.79 2.79 -18.37
N ASP A 383 -2.00 4.09 -18.14
CA ASP A 383 -3.33 4.61 -17.80
C ASP A 383 -4.24 4.54 -19.03
N GLU A 384 -5.50 4.18 -18.81
CA GLU A 384 -6.55 4.44 -19.78
C GLU A 384 -7.14 5.83 -19.50
N ALA A 385 -6.96 6.77 -20.44
CA ALA A 385 -7.62 8.06 -20.37
C ALA A 385 -9.15 7.88 -20.40
N PHE A 386 -9.86 8.68 -19.59
CA PHE A 386 -11.33 8.73 -19.61
C PHE A 386 -11.78 9.29 -20.98
N LEU A 387 -12.33 8.42 -21.83
CA LEU A 387 -12.98 8.78 -23.10
C LEU A 387 -14.42 9.29 -22.86
N GLU A 388 -14.61 10.26 -21.97
CA GLU A 388 -15.93 10.92 -21.79
C GLU A 388 -15.94 12.41 -22.14
N ASP A 389 -14.82 13.02 -22.55
CA ASP A 389 -14.76 14.45 -22.93
C ASP A 389 -14.04 14.69 -24.29
N VAL A 390 -14.24 13.83 -25.29
CA VAL A 390 -13.85 14.16 -26.67
C VAL A 390 -15.05 13.97 -27.57
N ASP A 391 -15.72 15.10 -27.81
CA ASP A 391 -16.73 15.28 -28.84
C ASP A 391 -16.21 14.68 -30.16
N ALA A 392 -17.06 13.92 -30.81
CA ALA A 392 -16.72 13.16 -31.98
C ALA A 392 -16.49 14.10 -33.16
N SER A 393 -15.27 14.62 -33.33
CA SER A 393 -14.64 14.92 -34.62
C SER A 393 -13.36 15.71 -34.45
N VAL A 394 -12.39 15.38 -35.31
CA VAL A 394 -11.18 16.12 -35.67
C VAL A 394 -9.94 15.85 -34.78
N ASP A 395 -8.91 15.32 -35.47
CA ASP A 395 -7.50 15.14 -35.08
C ASP A 395 -7.07 13.83 -34.38
N ILE A 396 -7.02 12.76 -35.18
CA ILE A 396 -6.43 11.42 -34.90
C ILE A 396 -4.88 11.46 -34.85
N TYR A 397 -4.26 12.62 -34.63
CA TYR A 397 -2.79 12.74 -34.53
C TYR A 397 -2.36 13.66 -33.39
N ARG A 398 -2.93 13.47 -32.19
CA ARG A 398 -2.23 13.88 -30.96
C ARG A 398 -1.33 12.72 -30.55
N GLU A 399 -0.03 12.85 -30.78
CA GLU A 399 1.00 12.06 -30.08
C GLU A 399 0.81 12.29 -28.57
N TRP A 400 0.12 11.37 -27.89
CA TRP A 400 0.12 11.32 -26.44
C TRP A 400 1.46 10.74 -26.01
N PRO A 401 2.17 11.32 -25.02
CA PRO A 401 3.35 10.67 -24.48
C PRO A 401 2.89 9.41 -23.74
N GLU A 402 3.11 8.26 -24.37
CA GLU A 402 2.81 6.90 -23.89
C GLU A 402 3.68 6.52 -22.70
N THR A 403 3.54 7.25 -21.59
CA THR A 403 4.33 7.01 -20.39
C THR A 403 3.80 5.79 -19.67
N THR A 404 4.44 4.65 -19.95
CA THR A 404 4.23 3.42 -19.18
C THR A 404 4.88 3.55 -17.81
N PHE A 405 4.45 2.78 -16.82
CA PHE A 405 5.05 2.78 -15.49
C PHE A 405 5.07 1.38 -14.90
N GLU A 406 6.02 1.14 -13.99
CA GLU A 406 6.17 -0.13 -13.28
C GLU A 406 5.29 -0.15 -12.04
N ILE A 407 4.61 -1.28 -11.81
CA ILE A 407 3.87 -1.57 -10.59
C ILE A 407 4.54 -2.77 -9.92
N PRO A 408 5.35 -2.57 -8.87
CA PRO A 408 5.94 -3.65 -8.07
C PRO A 408 4.85 -4.49 -7.41
N VAL A 409 4.81 -5.78 -7.71
CA VAL A 409 3.76 -6.72 -7.25
C VAL A 409 3.77 -6.85 -5.73
N GLU A 410 4.96 -6.99 -5.13
CA GLU A 410 5.11 -7.20 -3.68
C GLU A 410 4.78 -5.95 -2.85
N LYS A 411 4.84 -4.75 -3.46
CA LYS A 411 4.49 -3.48 -2.82
C LYS A 411 3.09 -2.98 -3.19
N SER A 412 2.33 -3.76 -3.97
CA SER A 412 1.02 -3.36 -4.49
C SER A 412 -0.05 -4.35 -4.05
N ASN A 413 -0.59 -4.17 -2.85
CA ASN A 413 -1.76 -4.95 -2.42
C ASN A 413 -3.05 -4.28 -2.92
N CYS A 414 -3.42 -4.60 -4.16
CA CYS A 414 -4.64 -4.13 -4.80
C CYS A 414 -5.47 -5.31 -5.29
N GLU A 415 -6.78 -5.24 -5.06
CA GLU A 415 -7.73 -6.11 -5.75
C GLU A 415 -8.20 -5.39 -7.01
N VAL A 416 -8.25 -6.14 -8.10
CA VAL A 416 -8.58 -5.63 -9.42
C VAL A 416 -9.53 -6.57 -10.13
N VAL A 417 -10.29 -6.03 -11.07
CA VAL A 417 -11.16 -6.79 -11.96
C VAL A 417 -10.57 -6.74 -13.36
N VAL A 418 -10.42 -7.91 -13.98
CA VAL A 418 -10.06 -8.01 -15.40
C VAL A 418 -11.29 -7.63 -16.23
N LEU A 419 -11.17 -6.55 -17.00
CA LEU A 419 -12.23 -6.04 -17.87
C LEU A 419 -12.22 -6.73 -19.23
N GLU A 420 -11.02 -6.97 -19.77
CA GLU A 420 -10.84 -7.53 -21.11
C GLU A 420 -9.45 -8.17 -21.22
N GLU A 421 -9.39 -9.34 -21.84
CA GLU A 421 -8.15 -10.00 -22.26
C GLU A 421 -8.07 -9.89 -23.77
N ARG A 422 -7.17 -9.05 -24.29
CA ARG A 422 -7.02 -8.87 -25.74
C ARG A 422 -5.85 -9.71 -26.22
N SER A 423 -6.13 -10.87 -26.82
CA SER A 423 -5.15 -11.66 -27.56
C SER A 423 -4.97 -11.11 -28.99
N TRP A 424 -4.36 -9.94 -29.14
CA TRP A 424 -3.99 -9.47 -30.48
C TRP A 424 -2.66 -10.08 -30.89
N MET A 425 -2.69 -10.86 -31.97
CA MET A 425 -1.49 -11.34 -32.64
C MET A 425 -0.68 -10.15 -33.19
N ALA A 426 0.63 -10.19 -32.95
CA ALA A 426 1.69 -9.65 -33.79
C ALA A 426 1.57 -8.16 -34.24
N ASP A 427 1.88 -7.20 -33.36
CA ASP A 427 2.65 -6.01 -33.77
C ASP A 427 3.20 -5.10 -32.64
N VAL A 428 2.90 -5.37 -31.35
CA VAL A 428 3.48 -4.62 -30.22
C VAL A 428 4.92 -5.04 -29.88
N GLY A 429 5.62 -5.67 -30.83
CA GLY A 429 7.06 -5.95 -30.71
C GLY A 429 7.93 -4.70 -30.91
N LYS A 430 7.34 -3.56 -31.26
CA LYS A 430 8.05 -2.34 -31.68
C LYS A 430 7.63 -1.05 -30.98
N GLU A 431 6.65 -1.05 -30.09
CA GLU A 431 6.40 0.14 -29.27
C GLU A 431 7.54 0.22 -28.23
N ARG A 432 8.49 1.13 -28.48
CA ARG A 432 9.48 1.54 -27.48
C ARG A 432 8.74 2.34 -26.41
N CYS A 433 8.06 1.62 -25.51
CA CYS A 433 7.48 2.25 -24.34
C CYS A 433 8.62 2.76 -23.45
N GLU A 434 8.76 4.07 -23.38
CA GLU A 434 9.59 4.71 -22.36
C GLU A 434 8.87 4.54 -21.02
N SER A 435 9.29 3.53 -20.25
CA SER A 435 8.86 3.40 -18.86
C SER A 435 9.28 4.63 -18.10
N LEU A 436 8.37 5.19 -17.29
CA LEU A 436 8.61 6.26 -16.33
C LEU A 436 9.55 5.73 -15.25
N GLN A 437 10.83 5.71 -15.59
CA GLN A 437 11.90 5.21 -14.75
C GLN A 437 12.18 6.26 -13.68
N SER A 438 12.13 5.85 -12.43
CA SER A 438 12.40 6.73 -11.31
C SER A 438 13.32 6.03 -10.33
N VAL A 439 14.36 6.75 -9.92
CA VAL A 439 15.18 6.38 -8.78
C VAL A 439 14.34 6.59 -7.53
N GLN A 440 14.13 5.51 -6.76
CA GLN A 440 13.33 5.56 -5.54
C GLN A 440 14.24 5.69 -4.33
N GLU A 441 13.93 6.59 -3.40
CA GLU A 441 14.58 6.62 -2.09
C GLU A 441 13.92 5.57 -1.19
N ILE A 442 14.72 4.74 -0.52
CA ILE A 442 14.24 3.62 0.31
C ILE A 442 14.63 3.79 1.77
N THR A 443 13.82 3.19 2.64
CA THR A 443 14.03 3.18 4.10
C THR A 443 15.06 2.13 4.55
N GLU A 444 15.43 2.14 5.83
CA GLU A 444 16.31 1.12 6.41
C GLU A 444 15.71 -0.28 6.39
N GLU A 445 14.42 -0.36 6.67
CA GLU A 445 13.66 -1.61 6.75
C GLU A 445 13.61 -2.29 5.38
N GLU A 446 13.38 -1.52 4.32
CA GLU A 446 13.42 -2.00 2.94
C GLU A 446 14.82 -2.48 2.55
N LEU A 447 15.88 -1.75 2.91
CA LEU A 447 17.25 -2.17 2.66
C LEU A 447 17.58 -3.53 3.31
N LEU A 448 17.10 -3.76 4.54
CA LEU A 448 17.28 -5.02 5.24
C LEU A 448 16.53 -6.16 4.54
N ALA A 449 15.31 -5.91 4.05
CA ALA A 449 14.58 -6.88 3.24
C ALA A 449 15.36 -7.27 1.97
N PHE A 450 15.94 -6.29 1.27
CA PHE A 450 16.77 -6.52 0.09
C PHE A 450 18.11 -7.19 0.38
N SER A 451 18.66 -7.01 1.58
CA SER A 451 19.89 -7.66 2.04
C SER A 451 19.67 -9.15 2.33
N ASN A 452 18.45 -9.54 2.73
CA ASN A 452 18.08 -10.93 3.04
C ASN A 452 17.72 -11.76 1.80
N CYS A 453 17.46 -11.14 0.64
CA CYS A 453 17.19 -11.84 -0.63
C CYS A 453 18.43 -12.42 -1.32
N ALA A 454 19.62 -12.26 -0.70
CA ALA A 454 20.88 -12.79 -1.21
C ALA A 454 21.20 -14.19 -0.64
N VAL A 455 20.44 -15.21 -1.05
CA VAL A 455 20.96 -16.58 -1.11
C VAL A 455 20.39 -17.23 -2.37
N ILE A 456 21.10 -17.11 -3.49
CA ILE A 456 21.10 -18.25 -4.42
C ILE A 456 21.55 -19.43 -3.56
N PRO A 457 20.76 -20.50 -3.39
CA PRO A 457 21.21 -21.64 -2.62
C PRO A 457 22.51 -22.13 -3.25
N CYS A 458 23.63 -21.96 -2.55
CA CYS A 458 24.76 -22.82 -2.80
C CYS A 458 24.21 -24.25 -2.70
N PRO A 459 24.43 -25.12 -3.71
CA PRO A 459 24.08 -26.52 -3.55
C PRO A 459 24.67 -26.99 -2.21
N PRO A 460 23.92 -27.75 -1.40
CA PRO A 460 24.40 -28.18 -0.09
C PRO A 460 25.79 -28.80 -0.26
N PRO A 461 26.73 -28.51 0.65
CA PRO A 461 28.08 -29.06 0.55
C PRO A 461 27.97 -30.58 0.38
N PRO A 462 28.65 -31.17 -0.62
CA PRO A 462 28.60 -32.61 -0.82
C PRO A 462 28.98 -33.29 0.50
N LEU A 463 28.12 -34.21 0.94
CA LEU A 463 28.35 -35.01 2.15
C LEU A 463 29.80 -35.51 2.14
N PRO A 464 30.54 -35.38 3.26
CA PRO A 464 31.89 -35.87 3.35
C PRO A 464 31.89 -37.35 2.96
N LYS A 465 32.64 -37.69 1.90
CA LYS A 465 32.82 -39.07 1.49
C LYS A 465 33.30 -39.87 2.71
N PRO A 466 32.69 -41.02 3.02
CA PRO A 466 33.15 -41.85 4.11
C PRO A 466 34.63 -42.16 3.87
N ARG A 467 35.45 -41.94 4.90
CA ARG A 467 36.84 -42.39 4.90
C ARG A 467 36.81 -43.90 4.67
N SER A 468 37.29 -44.35 3.52
CA SER A 468 37.65 -45.75 3.34
C SER A 468 38.78 -46.04 4.32
N LEU A 469 38.48 -46.82 5.35
CA LEU A 469 39.50 -47.56 6.07
C LEU A 469 39.92 -48.70 5.16
N SER A 470 41.03 -48.49 4.46
CA SER A 470 41.86 -49.52 3.83
C SER A 470 43.28 -49.02 3.82
#